data_AF-A0A257LKB3-F1
#
_entry.id   AF-A0A257LKB3-F1
#
_cell.length_a   1.000
_cell.length_b   1.000
_cell.length_c   1.000
_cell.angle_alpha   90.00
_cell.angle_beta   90.00
_cell.angle_gamma   90.00
#
_symmetry.space_group_name_H-M   'P 1'
#
loop_
_entity.id
_entity.type
_entity.pdbx_description
1 polymer ?
#
loop_
_entity_poly.entity_id
_entity_poly.type
_entity_poly.pdbx_seq_one_letter_code
_entity_poly.pdbx_strand_id
1 'polypeptide(L)'
;MTEPAAAMTSPPQATATSSPAGRCPVDHAGQTAPNGCPVSAGAAAFDPFGDGYQQSPPDYLRWARAQEPTFWSPQLGYWVVTRYSSVKAIFRDHRRFSPAIALEKITPTGPEANAVLAQYGYAMNRTLVNEDEPAHMARRRLLIEPFTPEALAHHEPMVRCLVHQYLDRFIADGRADLVDQMLWEVTLTVALHFLGVPEEDMGRLRQYAIAHTVNTWGRPRPDEQVAVAHAVGNFWQLAGEILAKMRRNPEAPGWMQFGIRLQAQHPEVVTDSYLHSMMMAGIVAAHETTANATANAMKLLLQHPRAWAELCADPALIPGAVEECLRHNGSVAAWRRLATEDVVIDGQAIAAGSKLLIVMASANHDEAMFNDPDLFDIRRDNAGEHLTFGYGAHQCMGKHLARLEMQVFLQAFTQRLPHLTLTEQRFSYVANTSFRGPEHLWVQWDPARNPERSNPQLRQAGQPVQLAPPATLVVPRPLVVRQRRQLSPDVVAL
;
A
#
# COMPACT_ATOMS: atom_id res chain seq x y z
N MET A 1 -27.28 101.74 -21.46
CA MET A 1 -27.91 101.87 -20.14
C MET A 1 -27.56 100.62 -19.34
N THR A 2 -26.81 100.82 -18.25
CA THR A 2 -26.69 99.98 -17.04
C THR A 2 -26.40 98.47 -17.18
N GLU A 3 -25.13 98.13 -16.91
CA GLU A 3 -24.70 96.98 -16.07
C GLU A 3 -25.02 97.25 -14.56
N PRO A 4 -24.82 96.34 -13.56
CA PRO A 4 -24.13 95.02 -13.54
C PRO A 4 -24.74 93.88 -12.64
N ALA A 5 -23.99 92.76 -12.55
CA ALA A 5 -23.78 91.85 -11.37
C ALA A 5 -24.83 90.75 -11.06
N ALA A 6 -24.51 89.50 -10.68
CA ALA A 6 -23.24 88.82 -10.37
C ALA A 6 -23.33 87.27 -10.48
N ALA A 7 -22.25 86.69 -11.02
CA ALA A 7 -21.49 85.49 -10.62
C ALA A 7 -22.14 84.33 -9.81
N MET A 8 -21.99 83.07 -10.27
CA MET A 8 -20.88 82.18 -9.89
C MET A 8 -20.89 80.88 -10.71
N THR A 9 -19.67 80.43 -11.02
CA THR A 9 -19.21 79.50 -12.05
C THR A 9 -19.31 78.02 -11.70
N SER A 10 -19.74 77.18 -12.66
CA SER A 10 -19.55 75.72 -12.67
C SER A 10 -18.40 75.34 -13.61
N PRO A 11 -17.46 74.45 -13.23
CA PRO A 11 -16.36 74.04 -14.10
C PRO A 11 -16.78 72.90 -15.06
N PRO A 12 -16.12 72.78 -16.23
CA PRO A 12 -16.56 71.91 -17.33
C PRO A 12 -16.03 70.47 -17.22
N GLN A 13 -16.86 69.52 -17.67
CA GLN A 13 -16.51 68.10 -17.82
C GLN A 13 -15.47 67.90 -18.92
N ALA A 14 -14.31 67.37 -18.53
CA ALA A 14 -13.27 66.92 -19.46
C ALA A 14 -13.52 65.46 -19.86
N THR A 15 -13.56 65.22 -21.17
CA THR A 15 -13.56 63.91 -21.82
C THR A 15 -12.25 63.18 -21.57
N ALA A 16 -12.30 62.07 -20.84
CA ALA A 16 -11.17 61.16 -20.65
C ALA A 16 -11.30 59.94 -21.57
N THR A 17 -10.39 59.86 -22.53
CA THR A 17 -10.07 58.68 -23.33
C THR A 17 -9.56 57.56 -22.43
N SER A 18 -10.31 56.46 -22.30
CA SER A 18 -9.85 55.25 -21.61
C SER A 18 -8.98 54.41 -22.54
N SER A 19 -7.67 54.40 -22.33
CA SER A 19 -6.78 53.35 -22.83
C SER A 19 -7.22 51.99 -22.27
N PRO A 20 -7.24 50.91 -23.06
CA PRO A 20 -7.50 49.59 -22.52
C PRO A 20 -6.29 49.18 -21.66
N ALA A 21 -6.56 48.94 -20.38
CA ALA A 21 -5.60 48.34 -19.47
C ALA A 21 -5.05 47.03 -20.08
N GLY A 22 -3.73 46.88 -20.03
CA GLY A 22 -3.00 45.76 -20.61
C GLY A 22 -3.58 44.42 -20.15
N ARG A 23 -4.05 43.63 -21.12
CA ARG A 23 -4.32 42.21 -20.92
C ARG A 23 -2.99 41.51 -20.63
N CYS A 24 -2.92 40.83 -19.49
CA CYS A 24 -1.82 39.94 -19.14
C CYS A 24 -1.67 38.87 -20.25
N PRO A 25 -0.48 38.63 -20.80
CA PRO A 25 -0.27 37.74 -21.94
C PRO A 25 -0.11 36.27 -21.55
N VAL A 26 -0.79 35.82 -20.49
CA VAL A 26 -0.92 34.40 -20.17
C VAL A 26 -2.22 33.91 -20.77
N ASP A 27 -2.13 33.02 -21.76
CA ASP A 27 -3.28 32.38 -22.38
C ASP A 27 -4.27 31.86 -21.32
N HIS A 28 -5.52 32.30 -21.40
CA HIS A 28 -6.63 31.84 -20.56
C HIS A 28 -7.08 30.39 -20.90
N ALA A 29 -6.21 29.58 -21.49
CA ALA A 29 -6.51 28.22 -21.98
C ALA A 29 -5.96 27.11 -21.05
N GLY A 30 -5.42 27.46 -19.88
CA GLY A 30 -4.97 26.49 -18.88
C GLY A 30 -6.13 25.94 -18.04
N GLN A 31 -6.08 24.65 -17.70
CA GLN A 31 -7.03 24.07 -16.74
C GLN A 31 -6.86 24.73 -15.37
N THR A 32 -7.96 24.91 -14.62
CA THR A 32 -7.96 25.50 -13.28
C THR A 32 -8.30 24.45 -12.23
N ALA A 33 -7.60 24.48 -11.11
CA ALA A 33 -7.89 23.66 -9.93
C ALA A 33 -9.20 24.13 -9.25
N PRO A 34 -9.82 23.32 -8.37
CA PRO A 34 -11.05 23.69 -7.67
C PRO A 34 -10.94 24.95 -6.80
N ASN A 35 -9.74 25.33 -6.38
CA ASN A 35 -9.47 26.56 -5.64
C ASN A 35 -9.24 27.80 -6.54
N GLY A 36 -9.42 27.67 -7.86
CA GLY A 36 -9.24 28.74 -8.84
C GLY A 36 -7.79 28.98 -9.28
N CYS A 37 -6.80 28.26 -8.73
CA CYS A 37 -5.41 28.37 -9.16
C CYS A 37 -5.18 27.68 -10.52
N PRO A 38 -4.29 28.19 -11.38
CA PRO A 38 -3.88 27.49 -12.60
C PRO A 38 -3.24 26.12 -12.29
N VAL A 39 -3.52 25.12 -13.11
CA VAL A 39 -2.89 23.79 -13.03
C VAL A 39 -1.58 23.79 -13.84
N SER A 40 -0.49 23.32 -13.23
CA SER A 40 0.81 23.20 -13.92
C SER A 40 0.77 22.14 -15.03
N ALA A 41 1.70 22.19 -15.97
CA ALA A 41 1.80 21.18 -17.03
C ALA A 41 2.05 19.77 -16.48
N GLY A 42 2.90 19.64 -15.45
CA GLY A 42 3.15 18.37 -14.77
C GLY A 42 1.92 17.82 -14.06
N ALA A 43 1.18 18.68 -13.37
CA ALA A 43 -0.08 18.33 -12.71
C ALA A 43 -1.17 17.90 -13.71
N ALA A 44 -1.28 18.60 -14.85
CA ALA A 44 -2.22 18.25 -15.92
C ALA A 44 -1.87 16.94 -16.62
N ALA A 45 -0.57 16.63 -16.75
CA ALA A 45 -0.08 15.39 -17.38
C ALA A 45 -0.05 14.18 -16.43
N PHE A 46 -0.28 14.37 -15.13
CA PHE A 46 -0.29 13.29 -14.15
C PHE A 46 -1.41 12.29 -14.45
N ASP A 47 -0.99 11.06 -14.78
CA ASP A 47 -1.85 9.91 -14.99
C ASP A 47 -1.33 8.71 -14.17
N PRO A 48 -2.01 8.33 -13.07
CA PRO A 48 -1.59 7.18 -12.27
C PRO A 48 -1.88 5.84 -12.97
N PHE A 49 -2.61 5.80 -14.09
CA PHE A 49 -2.90 4.57 -14.82
C PHE A 49 -1.88 4.27 -15.92
N GLY A 50 -1.02 5.24 -16.25
CA GLY A 50 0.02 5.08 -17.27
C GLY A 50 1.24 4.30 -16.79
N ASP A 51 1.94 3.67 -17.74
CA ASP A 51 3.13 2.84 -17.49
C ASP A 51 4.21 3.55 -16.68
N GLY A 52 4.42 4.86 -16.89
CA GLY A 52 5.43 5.63 -16.14
C GLY A 52 5.20 5.59 -14.63
N TYR A 53 3.96 5.83 -14.19
CA TYR A 53 3.59 5.73 -12.78
C TYR A 53 3.64 4.28 -12.30
N GLN A 54 3.14 3.33 -13.09
CA GLN A 54 3.11 1.92 -12.70
C GLN A 54 4.51 1.31 -12.55
N GLN A 55 5.46 1.70 -13.40
CA GLN A 55 6.84 1.18 -13.35
C GLN A 55 7.64 1.75 -12.17
N SER A 56 7.52 3.05 -11.88
CA SER A 56 8.18 3.66 -10.71
C SER A 56 7.42 4.91 -10.24
N PRO A 57 6.44 4.77 -9.32
CA PRO A 57 5.76 5.91 -8.72
C PRO A 57 6.71 6.97 -8.11
N PRO A 58 7.78 6.62 -7.37
CA PRO A 58 8.66 7.62 -6.79
C PRO A 58 9.45 8.40 -7.86
N ASP A 59 9.91 7.77 -8.93
CA ASP A 59 10.61 8.49 -10.01
C ASP A 59 9.65 9.37 -10.80
N TYR A 60 8.48 8.84 -11.14
CA TYR A 60 7.44 9.56 -11.86
C TYR A 60 7.00 10.85 -11.15
N LEU A 61 7.02 10.86 -9.81
CA LEU A 61 6.65 12.00 -8.97
C LEU A 61 7.84 12.76 -8.35
N ARG A 62 9.07 12.49 -8.78
CA ARG A 62 10.27 13.19 -8.28
C ARG A 62 10.17 14.70 -8.48
N TRP A 63 9.64 15.14 -9.62
CA TRP A 63 9.42 16.55 -9.94
C TRP A 63 8.47 17.21 -8.93
N ALA A 64 7.36 16.54 -8.58
CA ALA A 64 6.36 17.04 -7.65
C ALA A 64 6.92 17.12 -6.23
N ARG A 65 7.62 16.08 -5.75
CA ARG A 65 8.29 16.12 -4.44
C ARG A 65 9.23 17.31 -4.30
N ALA A 66 10.01 17.60 -5.33
CA ALA A 66 10.99 18.67 -5.30
C ALA A 66 10.33 20.06 -5.38
N GLN A 67 9.35 20.25 -6.28
CA GLN A 67 8.92 21.60 -6.71
C GLN A 67 7.43 21.90 -6.43
N GLU A 68 6.55 20.90 -6.51
CA GLU A 68 5.10 21.07 -6.40
C GLU A 68 4.50 19.95 -5.53
N PRO A 69 4.73 19.97 -4.21
CA PRO A 69 4.51 18.80 -3.35
C PRO A 69 3.03 18.42 -3.16
N THR A 70 2.14 19.38 -3.37
CA THR A 70 0.69 19.21 -3.43
C THR A 70 0.14 19.89 -4.68
N PHE A 71 -0.56 19.13 -5.54
CA PHE A 71 -1.14 19.65 -6.79
C PHE A 71 -2.51 19.01 -7.08
N TRP A 72 -3.31 19.65 -7.93
CA TRP A 72 -4.58 19.10 -8.41
C TRP A 72 -4.38 18.30 -9.69
N SER A 73 -4.80 17.04 -9.72
CA SER A 73 -4.87 16.24 -10.95
C SER A 73 -6.27 16.33 -11.56
N PRO A 74 -6.43 17.02 -12.71
CA PRO A 74 -7.73 17.10 -13.37
C PRO A 74 -8.18 15.76 -13.97
N GLN A 75 -7.23 14.91 -14.39
CA GLN A 75 -7.53 13.59 -14.96
C GLN A 75 -8.10 12.62 -13.92
N LEU A 76 -7.71 12.77 -12.66
CA LEU A 76 -8.15 11.90 -11.57
C LEU A 76 -9.29 12.52 -10.76
N GLY A 77 -9.34 13.85 -10.66
CA GLY A 77 -10.26 14.57 -9.78
C GLY A 77 -9.84 14.55 -8.31
N TYR A 78 -8.53 14.53 -8.05
CA TYR A 78 -7.94 14.43 -6.71
C TYR A 78 -6.81 15.45 -6.54
N TRP A 79 -6.63 15.93 -5.32
CA TRP A 79 -5.37 16.55 -4.90
C TRP A 79 -4.34 15.44 -4.62
N VAL A 80 -3.17 15.55 -5.21
CA VAL A 80 -2.06 14.61 -5.06
C VAL A 80 -1.04 15.21 -4.10
N VAL A 81 -0.65 14.45 -3.07
CA VAL A 81 0.30 14.87 -2.03
C VAL A 81 1.47 13.90 -2.01
N THR A 82 2.71 14.43 -2.07
CA THR A 82 3.89 13.63 -2.44
C THR A 82 5.01 13.58 -1.41
N ARG A 83 5.05 14.52 -0.45
CA ARG A 83 6.08 14.59 0.61
C ARG A 83 5.72 13.79 1.86
N TYR A 84 6.73 13.23 2.52
CA TYR A 84 6.58 12.37 3.69
C TYR A 84 5.86 13.07 4.85
N SER A 85 6.28 14.28 5.20
CA SER A 85 5.71 15.04 6.31
C SER A 85 4.21 15.31 6.11
N SER A 86 3.81 15.71 4.90
CA SER A 86 2.42 16.01 4.54
C SER A 86 1.57 14.73 4.52
N VAL A 87 2.06 13.65 3.92
CA VAL A 87 1.37 12.34 3.93
C VAL A 87 1.20 11.81 5.36
N LYS A 88 2.24 11.86 6.19
CA LYS A 88 2.19 11.42 7.60
C LYS A 88 1.25 12.29 8.44
N ALA A 89 1.22 13.61 8.21
CA ALA A 89 0.30 14.53 8.87
C ALA A 89 -1.16 14.22 8.52
N ILE A 90 -1.46 13.94 7.24
CA ILE A 90 -2.79 13.53 6.76
C ILE A 90 -3.22 12.21 7.43
N PHE A 91 -2.33 11.23 7.51
CA PHE A 91 -2.62 9.97 8.21
C PHE A 91 -2.92 10.18 9.71
N ARG A 92 -2.18 11.08 10.36
CA ARG A 92 -2.33 11.37 11.79
C ARG A 92 -3.68 12.01 12.10
N ASP A 93 -4.13 12.94 11.27
CA ASP A 93 -5.35 13.71 11.47
C ASP A 93 -6.57 13.10 10.76
N HIS A 94 -6.97 11.93 11.25
CA HIS A 94 -8.08 11.15 10.72
C HIS A 94 -9.46 11.83 10.87
N ARG A 95 -9.58 12.92 11.63
CA ARG A 95 -10.84 13.69 11.76
C ARG A 95 -11.03 14.65 10.59
N ARG A 96 -9.98 15.40 10.23
CA ARG A 96 -9.99 16.29 9.06
C ARG A 96 -9.81 15.54 7.75
N PHE A 97 -9.17 14.37 7.81
CA PHE A 97 -8.94 13.51 6.67
C PHE A 97 -9.59 12.14 6.89
N SER A 98 -10.86 12.06 6.49
CA SER A 98 -11.67 10.85 6.61
C SER A 98 -11.17 9.73 5.67
N PRO A 99 -11.16 8.46 6.11
CA PRO A 99 -10.86 7.32 5.25
C PRO A 99 -12.08 6.83 4.44
N ALA A 100 -13.22 7.54 4.46
CA ALA A 100 -14.47 7.16 3.80
C ALA A 100 -14.32 6.69 2.35
N ILE A 101 -13.36 7.26 1.61
CA ILE A 101 -13.10 6.97 0.20
C ILE A 101 -11.97 5.95 -0.03
N ALA A 102 -11.42 5.34 1.02
CA ALA A 102 -10.28 4.42 0.91
C ALA A 102 -10.57 3.23 -0.02
N LEU A 103 -11.83 2.77 -0.06
CA LEU A 103 -12.33 1.70 -0.94
C LEU A 103 -13.40 2.19 -1.94
N GLU A 104 -13.56 3.50 -2.12
CA GLU A 104 -14.47 4.01 -3.16
C GLU A 104 -13.93 3.58 -4.53
N LYS A 105 -14.79 3.13 -5.45
CA LYS A 105 -14.32 2.76 -6.79
C LYS A 105 -13.94 4.02 -7.57
N ILE A 106 -12.77 4.01 -8.24
CA ILE A 106 -12.35 5.12 -9.11
C ILE A 106 -13.39 5.37 -10.21
N THR A 107 -13.84 4.29 -10.85
CA THR A 107 -14.94 4.33 -11.82
C THR A 107 -16.21 3.86 -11.10
N PRO A 108 -17.27 4.69 -11.01
CA PRO A 108 -18.54 4.26 -10.42
C PRO A 108 -19.07 2.98 -11.07
N THR A 109 -19.72 2.13 -10.27
CA THR A 109 -20.32 0.89 -10.79
C THR A 109 -21.54 1.20 -11.65
N GLY A 110 -21.56 0.65 -12.86
CA GLY A 110 -22.69 0.78 -13.78
C GLY A 110 -23.99 0.15 -13.26
N PRO A 111 -25.15 0.54 -13.81
CA PRO A 111 -26.46 0.06 -13.36
C PRO A 111 -26.63 -1.46 -13.47
N GLU A 112 -26.07 -2.09 -14.51
CA GLU A 112 -26.14 -3.54 -14.71
C GLU A 112 -25.37 -4.30 -13.63
N ALA A 113 -24.13 -3.89 -13.35
CA ALA A 113 -23.31 -4.48 -12.29
C ALA A 113 -23.94 -4.27 -10.89
N ASN A 114 -24.59 -3.11 -10.65
CA ASN A 114 -25.35 -2.91 -9.41
C ASN A 114 -26.57 -3.84 -9.31
N ALA A 115 -27.30 -4.06 -10.42
CA ALA A 115 -28.41 -5.01 -10.46
C ALA A 115 -27.94 -6.44 -10.17
N VAL A 116 -26.78 -6.85 -10.70
CA VAL A 116 -26.15 -8.13 -10.37
C VAL A 116 -25.84 -8.22 -8.88
N LEU A 117 -25.13 -7.24 -8.30
CA LEU A 117 -24.83 -7.23 -6.86
C LEU A 117 -26.10 -7.33 -5.99
N ALA A 118 -27.19 -6.66 -6.40
CA ALA A 118 -28.47 -6.73 -5.70
C ALA A 118 -29.10 -8.13 -5.74
N GLN A 119 -28.95 -8.90 -6.83
CA GLN A 119 -29.44 -10.29 -6.92
C GLN A 119 -28.76 -11.21 -5.89
N TYR A 120 -27.50 -10.93 -5.55
CA TYR A 120 -26.77 -11.66 -4.51
C TYR A 120 -27.06 -11.17 -3.08
N GLY A 121 -27.88 -10.13 -2.93
CA GLY A 121 -28.08 -9.48 -1.63
C GLY A 121 -26.80 -8.85 -1.08
N TYR A 122 -25.91 -8.39 -1.96
CA TYR A 122 -24.64 -7.79 -1.58
C TYR A 122 -24.89 -6.48 -0.80
N ALA A 123 -24.41 -6.45 0.45
CA ALA A 123 -24.60 -5.33 1.36
C ALA A 123 -23.37 -5.13 2.26
N MET A 124 -22.19 -5.05 1.64
CA MET A 124 -20.95 -4.83 2.38
C MET A 124 -20.96 -3.43 3.02
N ASN A 125 -20.84 -3.40 4.34
CA ASN A 125 -20.69 -2.17 5.10
C ASN A 125 -19.24 -1.67 5.06
N ARG A 126 -19.05 -0.42 5.49
CA ARG A 126 -17.70 0.07 5.81
C ARG A 126 -17.11 -0.82 6.91
N THR A 127 -15.84 -1.16 6.72
CA THR A 127 -15.02 -1.95 7.64
C THR A 127 -13.74 -1.20 7.93
N LEU A 128 -13.24 -1.25 9.16
CA LEU A 128 -11.97 -0.73 9.68
C LEU A 128 -11.26 0.31 8.80
N VAL A 129 -10.72 -0.12 7.66
CA VAL A 129 -10.00 0.69 6.68
C VAL A 129 -10.74 1.91 6.13
N ASN A 130 -12.08 1.90 6.03
CA ASN A 130 -12.88 3.01 5.47
C ASN A 130 -13.95 3.56 6.43
N GLU A 131 -13.83 3.23 7.72
CA GLU A 131 -14.75 3.73 8.76
C GLU A 131 -14.28 5.05 9.37
N ASP A 132 -15.23 5.92 9.67
CA ASP A 132 -14.99 7.14 10.43
C ASP A 132 -15.11 6.88 11.94
N GLU A 133 -14.56 7.79 12.74
CA GLU A 133 -14.79 7.83 14.19
C GLU A 133 -16.24 8.25 14.52
N PRO A 134 -16.80 7.80 15.66
CA PRO A 134 -16.17 7.01 16.73
C PRO A 134 -16.25 5.48 16.53
N ALA A 135 -16.89 5.00 15.45
CA ALA A 135 -17.13 3.58 15.23
C ALA A 135 -15.81 2.81 14.99
N HIS A 136 -14.90 3.41 14.23
CA HIS A 136 -13.63 2.79 13.89
C HIS A 136 -12.79 2.42 15.14
N MET A 137 -12.47 3.36 16.03
CA MET A 137 -11.62 3.02 17.18
C MET A 137 -12.28 2.08 18.19
N ALA A 138 -13.61 2.13 18.33
CA ALA A 138 -14.34 1.18 19.15
C ALA A 138 -14.16 -0.25 18.62
N ARG A 139 -14.41 -0.47 17.33
CA ARG A 139 -14.23 -1.78 16.67
C ARG A 139 -12.78 -2.23 16.63
N ARG A 140 -11.86 -1.32 16.27
CA ARG A 140 -10.43 -1.62 16.18
C ARG A 140 -9.88 -2.09 17.51
N ARG A 141 -10.13 -1.37 18.61
CA ARG A 141 -9.65 -1.76 19.95
C ARG A 141 -10.18 -3.13 20.37
N LEU A 142 -11.44 -3.40 20.02
CA LEU A 142 -12.09 -4.66 20.34
C LEU A 142 -11.52 -5.84 19.54
N LEU A 143 -11.10 -5.62 18.28
CA LEU A 143 -10.75 -6.67 17.32
C LEU A 143 -9.23 -6.83 17.05
N ILE A 144 -8.37 -6.09 17.75
CA ILE A 144 -6.92 -6.02 17.48
C ILE A 144 -6.12 -7.18 18.07
N GLU A 145 -6.59 -7.83 19.14
CA GLU A 145 -5.79 -8.77 19.93
C GLU A 145 -5.19 -9.92 19.11
N PRO A 146 -5.90 -10.55 18.16
CA PRO A 146 -5.30 -11.60 17.31
C PRO A 146 -4.18 -11.12 16.37
N PHE A 147 -4.01 -9.80 16.19
CA PHE A 147 -2.96 -9.22 15.35
C PHE A 147 -1.70 -8.80 16.13
N THR A 148 -1.66 -9.00 17.44
CA THR A 148 -0.46 -8.69 18.22
C THR A 148 0.67 -9.67 17.88
N PRO A 149 1.95 -9.26 18.02
CA PRO A 149 3.07 -10.18 17.85
C PRO A 149 2.93 -11.47 18.65
N GLU A 150 2.45 -11.39 19.88
CA GLU A 150 2.28 -12.53 20.77
C GLU A 150 1.25 -13.53 20.23
N ALA A 151 0.10 -13.04 19.74
CA ALA A 151 -0.94 -13.89 19.15
C ALA A 151 -0.48 -14.51 17.82
N LEU A 152 0.28 -13.75 17.03
CA LEU A 152 0.73 -14.17 15.70
C LEU A 152 1.83 -15.24 15.72
N ALA A 153 2.59 -15.35 16.82
CA ALA A 153 3.69 -16.31 16.92
C ALA A 153 3.26 -17.77 16.64
N HIS A 154 2.03 -18.14 16.99
CA HIS A 154 1.51 -19.49 16.73
C HIS A 154 1.29 -19.79 15.23
N HIS A 155 1.20 -18.77 14.37
CA HIS A 155 1.04 -18.97 12.93
C HIS A 155 2.37 -19.28 12.22
N GLU A 156 3.52 -18.99 12.81
CA GLU A 156 4.84 -19.18 12.17
C GLU A 156 5.05 -20.62 11.64
N PRO A 157 4.78 -21.70 12.41
CA PRO A 157 4.98 -23.06 11.91
C PRO A 157 4.13 -23.39 10.68
N MET A 158 2.88 -22.89 10.65
CA MET A 158 1.97 -23.08 9.51
C MET A 158 2.47 -22.35 8.27
N VAL A 159 2.89 -21.09 8.41
CA VAL A 159 3.45 -20.29 7.31
C VAL A 159 4.70 -20.96 6.74
N ARG A 160 5.62 -21.42 7.60
CA ARG A 160 6.82 -22.17 7.17
C ARG A 160 6.44 -23.43 6.40
N CYS A 161 5.51 -24.22 6.94
CA CYS A 161 5.05 -25.43 6.27
C CYS A 161 4.56 -25.15 4.85
N LEU A 162 3.69 -24.16 4.67
CA LEU A 162 3.19 -23.76 3.35
C LEU A 162 4.31 -23.29 2.42
N VAL A 163 5.19 -22.39 2.89
CA VAL A 163 6.31 -21.88 2.09
C VAL A 163 7.19 -23.03 1.59
N HIS A 164 7.55 -23.97 2.45
CA HIS A 164 8.37 -25.11 2.06
C HIS A 164 7.63 -26.04 1.10
N GLN A 165 6.35 -26.34 1.35
CA GLN A 165 5.53 -27.18 0.48
C GLN A 165 5.39 -26.62 -0.93
N TYR A 166 5.20 -25.30 -1.08
CA TYR A 166 5.10 -24.68 -2.40
C TYR A 166 6.46 -24.60 -3.09
N LEU A 167 7.53 -24.26 -2.37
CA LEU A 167 8.88 -24.26 -2.90
C LEU A 167 9.30 -25.66 -3.40
N ASP A 168 8.95 -26.72 -2.68
CA ASP A 168 9.25 -28.11 -3.04
C ASP A 168 8.64 -28.54 -4.39
N ARG A 169 7.57 -27.88 -4.84
CA ARG A 169 6.89 -28.22 -6.10
C ARG A 169 7.73 -27.92 -7.32
N PHE A 170 8.57 -26.88 -7.27
CA PHE A 170 9.33 -26.41 -8.42
C PHE A 170 10.84 -26.35 -8.20
N ILE A 171 11.36 -26.64 -6.99
CA ILE A 171 12.78 -26.48 -6.66
C ILE A 171 13.76 -27.27 -7.56
N ALA A 172 13.27 -28.34 -8.18
CA ALA A 172 14.04 -29.19 -9.09
C ALA A 172 14.02 -28.71 -10.56
N ASP A 173 13.17 -27.74 -10.90
CA ASP A 173 12.86 -27.37 -12.30
C ASP A 173 13.90 -26.41 -12.89
N GLY A 174 14.58 -25.63 -12.04
CA GLY A 174 15.61 -24.66 -12.45
C GLY A 174 15.06 -23.35 -13.00
N ARG A 175 13.75 -23.23 -13.14
CA ARG A 175 13.04 -22.01 -13.53
C ARG A 175 11.63 -22.03 -12.97
N ALA A 176 11.17 -20.90 -12.44
CA ALA A 176 9.81 -20.74 -11.95
C ALA A 176 9.33 -19.30 -12.09
N ASP A 177 8.01 -19.11 -12.17
CA ASP A 177 7.38 -17.83 -11.84
C ASP A 177 6.98 -17.87 -10.36
N LEU A 178 7.62 -17.02 -9.55
CA LEU A 178 7.36 -16.99 -8.11
C LEU A 178 5.95 -16.51 -7.78
N VAL A 179 5.34 -15.64 -8.60
CA VAL A 179 4.01 -15.10 -8.31
C VAL A 179 2.97 -16.21 -8.40
N ASP A 180 2.82 -16.80 -9.59
CA ASP A 180 1.82 -17.83 -9.87
C ASP A 180 2.07 -19.12 -9.11
N GLN A 181 3.33 -19.56 -8.99
CA GLN A 181 3.63 -20.86 -8.43
C GLN A 181 3.71 -20.87 -6.90
N MET A 182 3.70 -19.70 -6.24
CA MET A 182 3.94 -19.64 -4.79
C MET A 182 3.34 -18.42 -4.08
N LEU A 183 3.79 -17.21 -4.42
CA LEU A 183 3.56 -16.02 -3.59
C LEU A 183 2.08 -15.68 -3.47
N TRP A 184 1.33 -15.82 -4.57
CA TRP A 184 -0.11 -15.56 -4.58
C TRP A 184 -0.90 -16.57 -3.74
N GLU A 185 -0.61 -17.87 -3.89
CA GLU A 185 -1.38 -18.93 -3.24
C GLU A 185 -1.05 -19.09 -1.74
N VAL A 186 0.22 -18.97 -1.37
CA VAL A 186 0.64 -19.11 0.03
C VAL A 186 0.02 -18.00 0.87
N THR A 187 0.11 -16.75 0.43
CA THR A 187 -0.42 -15.58 1.17
C THR A 187 -1.94 -15.64 1.32
N LEU A 188 -2.67 -16.08 0.29
CA LEU A 188 -4.10 -16.34 0.39
C LEU A 188 -4.42 -17.43 1.43
N THR A 189 -3.67 -18.52 1.40
CA THR A 189 -3.88 -19.65 2.33
C THR A 189 -3.59 -19.24 3.78
N VAL A 190 -2.54 -18.44 4.00
CA VAL A 190 -2.23 -17.87 5.33
C VAL A 190 -3.36 -16.96 5.81
N ALA A 191 -3.89 -16.09 4.94
CA ALA A 191 -5.04 -15.24 5.28
C ALA A 191 -6.27 -16.07 5.68
N LEU A 192 -6.60 -17.13 4.93
CA LEU A 192 -7.73 -18.01 5.24
C LEU A 192 -7.55 -18.74 6.58
N HIS A 193 -6.35 -19.23 6.88
CA HIS A 193 -6.04 -19.82 8.20
C HIS A 193 -6.14 -18.79 9.33
N PHE A 194 -5.61 -17.58 9.14
CA PHE A 194 -5.68 -16.51 10.12
C PHE A 194 -7.14 -16.14 10.46
N LEU A 195 -8.00 -16.08 9.43
CA LEU A 195 -9.43 -15.83 9.61
C LEU A 195 -10.16 -16.98 10.30
N GLY A 196 -9.58 -18.19 10.31
CA GLY A 196 -10.19 -19.40 10.88
C GLY A 196 -11.15 -20.12 9.94
N VAL A 197 -11.04 -19.88 8.63
CA VAL A 197 -11.87 -20.55 7.62
C VAL A 197 -11.65 -22.06 7.69
N PRO A 198 -12.70 -22.90 7.72
CA PRO A 198 -12.55 -24.35 7.64
C PRO A 198 -11.82 -24.81 6.36
N GLU A 199 -10.91 -25.77 6.47
CA GLU A 199 -10.05 -26.21 5.36
C GLU A 199 -10.86 -26.67 4.12
N GLU A 200 -11.99 -27.33 4.36
CA GLU A 200 -12.89 -27.82 3.30
C GLU A 200 -13.53 -26.69 2.47
N ASP A 201 -13.61 -25.47 3.03
CA ASP A 201 -14.21 -24.31 2.36
C ASP A 201 -13.15 -23.41 1.70
N MET A 202 -11.88 -23.52 2.08
CA MET A 202 -10.79 -22.71 1.53
C MET A 202 -10.67 -22.82 0.01
N GLY A 203 -10.86 -24.03 -0.55
CA GLY A 203 -10.81 -24.26 -1.99
C GLY A 203 -11.89 -23.50 -2.76
N ARG A 204 -13.09 -23.36 -2.17
CA ARG A 204 -14.20 -22.60 -2.76
C ARG A 204 -13.92 -21.10 -2.70
N LEU A 205 -13.39 -20.61 -1.58
CA LEU A 205 -13.02 -19.20 -1.44
C LEU A 205 -11.89 -18.78 -2.37
N ARG A 206 -10.91 -19.67 -2.62
CA ARG A 206 -9.81 -19.41 -3.57
C ARG A 206 -10.32 -19.05 -4.97
N GLN A 207 -11.42 -19.67 -5.42
CA GLN A 207 -12.00 -19.39 -6.74
C GLN A 207 -12.56 -17.98 -6.88
N TYR A 208 -12.84 -17.30 -5.76
CA TYR A 208 -13.43 -15.96 -5.73
C TYR A 208 -12.50 -14.88 -5.17
N ALA A 209 -11.29 -15.26 -4.73
CA ALA A 209 -10.21 -14.34 -4.39
C ALA A 209 -9.58 -13.75 -5.67
N ILE A 210 -10.42 -13.10 -6.48
CA ILE A 210 -10.01 -12.39 -7.69
C ILE A 210 -9.39 -11.05 -7.27
N ALA A 211 -8.43 -10.56 -8.05
CA ALA A 211 -7.81 -9.25 -7.85
C ALA A 211 -8.89 -8.13 -7.79
N HIS A 212 -9.17 -7.65 -6.58
CA HIS A 212 -10.08 -6.53 -6.34
C HIS A 212 -9.45 -5.19 -6.76
N THR A 213 -8.14 -5.22 -7.00
CA THR A 213 -7.31 -4.07 -7.38
C THR A 213 -7.91 -3.28 -8.54
N VAL A 214 -8.26 -3.91 -9.67
CA VAL A 214 -8.81 -3.21 -10.84
C VAL A 214 -10.19 -2.62 -10.54
N ASN A 215 -11.08 -3.38 -9.90
CA ASN A 215 -12.45 -2.94 -9.65
C ASN A 215 -12.55 -1.75 -8.70
N THR A 216 -11.64 -1.64 -7.73
CA THR A 216 -11.70 -0.57 -6.73
C THR A 216 -10.78 0.60 -7.10
N TRP A 217 -9.54 0.33 -7.54
CA TRP A 217 -8.53 1.37 -7.77
C TRP A 217 -8.14 1.55 -9.24
N GLY A 218 -8.72 0.77 -10.16
CA GLY A 218 -8.50 0.85 -11.60
C GLY A 218 -9.67 1.47 -12.37
N ARG A 219 -9.64 1.31 -13.70
CA ARG A 219 -10.67 1.77 -14.63
C ARG A 219 -11.24 0.60 -15.46
N PRO A 220 -11.97 -0.34 -14.83
CA PRO A 220 -12.54 -1.49 -15.53
C PRO A 220 -13.56 -1.04 -16.56
N ARG A 221 -13.57 -1.74 -17.70
CA ARG A 221 -14.60 -1.57 -18.74
C ARG A 221 -15.97 -2.05 -18.22
N PRO A 222 -17.09 -1.55 -18.78
CA PRO A 222 -18.42 -1.93 -18.28
C PRO A 222 -18.70 -3.43 -18.25
N ASP A 223 -18.24 -4.19 -19.25
CA ASP A 223 -18.35 -5.66 -19.32
C ASP A 223 -17.55 -6.36 -18.21
N GLU A 224 -16.35 -5.84 -17.90
CA GLU A 224 -15.52 -6.32 -16.79
C GLU A 224 -16.19 -6.06 -15.44
N GLN A 225 -16.88 -4.93 -15.27
CA GLN A 225 -17.60 -4.62 -14.03
C GLN A 225 -18.70 -5.65 -13.72
N VAL A 226 -19.41 -6.14 -14.74
CA VAL A 226 -20.47 -7.15 -14.59
C VAL A 226 -19.88 -8.51 -14.17
N ALA A 227 -18.80 -8.94 -14.83
CA ALA A 227 -18.11 -10.18 -14.46
C ALA A 227 -17.57 -10.12 -13.01
N VAL A 228 -16.97 -8.99 -12.62
CA VAL A 228 -16.53 -8.78 -11.25
C VAL A 228 -17.70 -8.76 -10.27
N ALA A 229 -18.83 -8.15 -10.62
CA ALA A 229 -20.02 -8.13 -9.78
C ALA A 229 -20.54 -9.54 -9.46
N HIS A 230 -20.54 -10.47 -10.43
CA HIS A 230 -20.88 -11.87 -10.18
C HIS A 230 -19.89 -12.54 -9.23
N ALA A 231 -18.58 -12.34 -9.43
CA ALA A 231 -17.56 -12.93 -8.56
C ALA A 231 -17.68 -12.40 -7.11
N VAL A 232 -17.87 -11.09 -6.94
CA VAL A 232 -18.09 -10.44 -5.64
C VAL A 232 -19.37 -10.95 -4.99
N GLY A 233 -20.46 -11.10 -5.75
CA GLY A 233 -21.73 -11.63 -5.26
C GLY A 233 -21.65 -13.09 -4.80
N ASN A 234 -20.99 -13.95 -5.59
CA ASN A 234 -20.73 -15.34 -5.22
C ASN A 234 -19.87 -15.43 -3.95
N PHE A 235 -18.82 -14.61 -3.86
CA PHE A 235 -17.99 -14.53 -2.67
C PHE A 235 -18.81 -14.09 -1.45
N TRP A 236 -19.66 -13.07 -1.59
CA TRP A 236 -20.52 -12.60 -0.51
C TRP A 236 -21.44 -13.70 0.02
N GLN A 237 -22.13 -14.43 -0.84
CA GLN A 237 -22.99 -15.53 -0.41
C GLN A 237 -22.21 -16.65 0.28
N LEU A 238 -21.09 -17.07 -0.32
CA LEU A 238 -20.21 -18.10 0.25
C LEU A 238 -19.65 -17.68 1.62
N ALA A 239 -19.21 -16.42 1.76
CA ALA A 239 -18.76 -15.86 3.02
C ALA A 239 -19.86 -15.93 4.10
N GLY A 240 -21.13 -15.70 3.70
CA GLY A 240 -22.28 -15.84 4.58
C GLY A 240 -22.53 -17.28 5.03
N GLU A 241 -22.45 -18.25 4.11
CA GLU A 241 -22.55 -19.68 4.42
C GLU A 241 -21.46 -20.13 5.41
N ILE A 242 -20.22 -19.74 5.15
CA ILE A 242 -19.07 -20.08 5.99
C ILE A 242 -19.21 -19.41 7.36
N LEU A 243 -19.59 -18.14 7.42
CA LEU A 243 -19.81 -17.44 8.69
C LEU A 243 -20.90 -18.13 9.52
N ALA A 244 -22.01 -18.54 8.91
CA ALA A 244 -23.07 -19.29 9.59
C ALA A 244 -22.56 -20.64 10.14
N LYS A 245 -21.68 -21.32 9.40
CA LYS A 245 -21.03 -22.55 9.87
C LYS A 245 -20.10 -22.28 11.05
N MET A 246 -19.28 -21.23 11.00
CA MET A 246 -18.35 -20.86 12.08
C MET A 246 -19.08 -20.49 13.38
N ARG A 247 -20.28 -19.89 13.29
CA ARG A 247 -21.13 -19.60 14.45
C ARG A 247 -21.54 -20.84 15.25
N ARG A 248 -21.53 -22.03 14.64
CA ARG A 248 -21.82 -23.29 15.33
C ARG A 248 -20.67 -23.77 16.21
N ASN A 249 -19.46 -23.22 16.03
CA ASN A 249 -18.29 -23.52 16.85
C ASN A 249 -17.48 -22.24 17.13
N PRO A 250 -17.99 -21.32 17.96
CA PRO A 250 -17.35 -20.04 18.22
C PRO A 250 -16.04 -20.15 19.01
N GLU A 251 -15.76 -21.30 19.62
CA GLU A 251 -14.52 -21.56 20.37
C GLU A 251 -13.36 -22.04 19.48
N ALA A 252 -13.61 -22.30 18.20
CA ALA A 252 -12.54 -22.60 17.25
C ALA A 252 -11.56 -21.41 17.12
N PRO A 253 -10.28 -21.67 16.77
CA PRO A 253 -9.30 -20.62 16.55
C PRO A 253 -9.61 -19.83 15.28
N GLY A 254 -9.15 -18.58 15.24
CA GLY A 254 -9.27 -17.69 14.08
C GLY A 254 -9.91 -16.35 14.40
N TRP A 255 -9.58 -15.33 13.60
CA TRP A 255 -10.05 -13.97 13.83
C TRP A 255 -11.57 -13.81 13.72
N MET A 256 -12.21 -14.57 12.83
CA MET A 256 -13.66 -14.50 12.67
C MET A 256 -14.39 -15.14 13.86
N GLN A 257 -13.89 -16.25 14.40
CA GLN A 257 -14.39 -16.85 15.64
C GLN A 257 -14.20 -15.90 16.83
N PHE A 258 -13.04 -15.25 16.92
CA PHE A 258 -12.79 -14.20 17.91
C PHE A 258 -13.82 -13.07 17.80
N GLY A 259 -14.09 -12.59 16.58
CA GLY A 259 -15.14 -11.60 16.33
C GLY A 259 -16.56 -12.08 16.71
N ILE A 260 -16.89 -13.35 16.47
CA ILE A 260 -18.19 -13.95 16.87
C ILE A 260 -18.34 -13.95 18.40
N ARG A 261 -17.29 -14.32 19.14
CA ARG A 261 -17.32 -14.30 20.63
C ARG A 261 -17.52 -12.89 21.16
N LEU A 262 -16.84 -11.91 20.56
CA LEU A 262 -16.96 -10.50 20.97
C LEU A 262 -18.31 -9.89 20.60
N GLN A 263 -18.91 -10.29 19.49
CA GLN A 263 -20.27 -9.89 19.13
C GLN A 263 -21.28 -10.30 20.21
N ALA A 264 -21.15 -11.49 20.81
CA ALA A 264 -22.06 -11.93 21.87
C ALA A 264 -21.99 -11.02 23.12
N GLN A 265 -20.85 -10.36 23.34
CA GLN A 265 -20.61 -9.45 24.46
C GLN A 265 -20.91 -7.98 24.10
N HIS A 266 -20.74 -7.62 22.82
CA HIS A 266 -20.84 -6.25 22.29
C HIS A 266 -21.61 -6.19 20.96
N PRO A 267 -22.90 -6.60 20.94
CA PRO A 267 -23.69 -6.73 19.71
C PRO A 267 -23.92 -5.40 18.97
N GLU A 268 -23.84 -4.27 19.68
CA GLU A 268 -23.94 -2.92 19.13
C GLU A 268 -22.66 -2.46 18.40
N VAL A 269 -21.50 -2.99 18.78
CA VAL A 269 -20.20 -2.64 18.18
C VAL A 269 -19.91 -3.56 16.99
N VAL A 270 -20.10 -4.87 17.18
CA VAL A 270 -19.84 -5.91 16.18
C VAL A 270 -21.17 -6.51 15.74
N THR A 271 -21.74 -5.97 14.66
CA THR A 271 -23.04 -6.42 14.13
C THR A 271 -22.89 -7.61 13.18
N ASP A 272 -23.98 -8.29 12.86
CA ASP A 272 -23.95 -9.42 11.91
C ASP A 272 -23.45 -9.00 10.53
N SER A 273 -23.98 -7.88 10.04
CA SER A 273 -23.54 -7.27 8.78
C SER A 273 -22.05 -6.91 8.78
N TYR A 274 -21.52 -6.56 9.95
CA TYR A 274 -20.13 -6.21 10.11
C TYR A 274 -19.22 -7.44 10.05
N LEU A 275 -19.55 -8.54 10.75
CA LEU A 275 -18.80 -9.81 10.64
C LEU A 275 -18.83 -10.37 9.22
N HIS A 276 -19.97 -10.27 8.53
CA HIS A 276 -20.06 -10.70 7.13
C HIS A 276 -19.12 -9.87 6.24
N SER A 277 -19.11 -8.55 6.41
CA SER A 277 -18.21 -7.64 5.69
C SER A 277 -16.73 -7.91 6.04
N MET A 278 -16.42 -8.22 7.29
CA MET A 278 -15.06 -8.56 7.76
C MET A 278 -14.51 -9.81 7.08
N MET A 279 -15.34 -10.83 6.82
CA MET A 279 -14.89 -12.05 6.14
C MET A 279 -14.28 -11.72 4.77
N MET A 280 -14.98 -10.90 3.97
CA MET A 280 -14.45 -10.46 2.67
C MET A 280 -13.29 -9.49 2.83
N ALA A 281 -13.44 -8.45 3.66
CA ALA A 281 -12.41 -7.42 3.84
C ALA A 281 -11.08 -7.99 4.35
N GLY A 282 -11.13 -8.97 5.26
CA GLY A 282 -9.95 -9.62 5.82
C GLY A 282 -9.14 -10.38 4.77
N ILE A 283 -9.81 -11.13 3.88
CA ILE A 283 -9.15 -11.88 2.80
C ILE A 283 -8.46 -10.90 1.84
N VAL A 284 -9.20 -9.90 1.35
CA VAL A 284 -8.68 -8.92 0.39
C VAL A 284 -7.52 -8.12 0.97
N ALA A 285 -7.63 -7.71 2.24
CA ALA A 285 -6.58 -6.91 2.89
C ALA A 285 -5.28 -7.70 3.12
N ALA A 286 -5.36 -9.00 3.42
CA ALA A 286 -4.21 -9.82 3.78
C ALA A 286 -3.54 -10.52 2.58
N HIS A 287 -4.27 -10.73 1.48
CA HIS A 287 -3.78 -11.48 0.33
C HIS A 287 -2.91 -10.65 -0.63
N GLU A 288 -3.53 -9.78 -1.43
CA GLU A 288 -2.84 -9.08 -2.54
C GLU A 288 -1.68 -8.22 -2.05
N THR A 289 -1.84 -7.58 -0.88
CA THR A 289 -0.83 -6.65 -0.34
C THR A 289 0.46 -7.37 0.06
N THR A 290 0.37 -8.57 0.65
CA THR A 290 1.53 -9.36 1.07
C THR A 290 2.17 -10.08 -0.12
N ALA A 291 1.37 -10.61 -1.06
CA ALA A 291 1.89 -11.21 -2.28
C ALA A 291 2.72 -10.20 -3.08
N ASN A 292 2.16 -9.00 -3.32
CA ASN A 292 2.83 -7.92 -4.03
C ASN A 292 4.09 -7.42 -3.30
N ALA A 293 4.04 -7.30 -1.97
CA ALA A 293 5.19 -6.85 -1.19
C ALA A 293 6.34 -7.87 -1.28
N THR A 294 6.03 -9.16 -1.22
CA THR A 294 7.02 -10.24 -1.33
C THR A 294 7.59 -10.33 -2.74
N ALA A 295 6.76 -10.19 -3.78
CA ALA A 295 7.21 -10.16 -5.17
C ALA A 295 8.12 -8.96 -5.44
N ASN A 296 7.77 -7.77 -4.94
CA ASN A 296 8.61 -6.60 -5.03
C ASN A 296 9.94 -6.75 -4.28
N ALA A 297 9.93 -7.36 -3.10
CA ALA A 297 11.14 -7.63 -2.33
C ALA A 297 12.09 -8.60 -3.07
N MET A 298 11.56 -9.73 -3.56
CA MET A 298 12.34 -10.68 -4.35
C MET A 298 12.91 -10.04 -5.63
N LYS A 299 12.09 -9.29 -6.38
CA LYS A 299 12.55 -8.53 -7.55
C LYS A 299 13.70 -7.59 -7.17
N LEU A 300 13.51 -6.76 -6.14
CA LEU A 300 14.49 -5.75 -5.75
C LEU A 300 15.81 -6.37 -5.27
N LEU A 301 15.73 -7.40 -4.43
CA LEU A 301 16.91 -8.11 -3.92
C LEU A 301 17.71 -8.78 -5.03
N LEU A 302 17.04 -9.44 -5.98
CA LEU A 302 17.71 -10.10 -7.09
C LEU A 302 18.25 -9.10 -8.13
N GLN A 303 17.72 -7.88 -8.19
CA GLN A 303 18.32 -6.76 -8.93
C GLN A 303 19.57 -6.19 -8.23
N HIS A 304 19.79 -6.52 -6.95
CA HIS A 304 20.95 -6.11 -6.15
C HIS A 304 21.73 -7.33 -5.63
N PRO A 305 22.49 -8.06 -6.48
CA PRO A 305 23.12 -9.33 -6.12
C PRO A 305 24.03 -9.29 -4.89
N ARG A 306 24.63 -8.13 -4.58
CA ARG A 306 25.43 -7.96 -3.36
C ARG A 306 24.57 -8.04 -2.09
N ALA A 307 23.42 -7.36 -2.08
CA ALA A 307 22.48 -7.43 -0.95
C ALA A 307 21.89 -8.84 -0.81
N TRP A 308 21.56 -9.49 -1.93
CA TRP A 308 21.13 -10.89 -1.92
C TRP A 308 22.19 -11.83 -1.33
N ALA A 309 23.45 -11.69 -1.76
CA ALA A 309 24.56 -12.49 -1.23
C ALA A 309 24.81 -12.23 0.26
N GLU A 310 24.69 -10.98 0.73
CA GLU A 310 24.77 -10.66 2.17
C GLU A 310 23.67 -11.38 2.97
N LEU A 311 22.43 -11.38 2.48
CA LEU A 311 21.33 -12.09 3.14
C LEU A 311 21.50 -13.62 3.15
N CYS A 312 22.06 -14.18 2.07
CA CYS A 312 22.40 -15.60 2.02
C CYS A 312 23.50 -15.98 3.01
N ALA A 313 24.47 -15.08 3.23
CA ALA A 313 25.55 -15.29 4.17
C ALA A 313 25.12 -15.07 5.63
N ASP A 314 24.21 -14.13 5.88
CA ASP A 314 23.74 -13.77 7.21
C ASP A 314 22.21 -13.54 7.23
N PRO A 315 21.43 -14.59 7.56
CA PRO A 315 19.97 -14.48 7.65
C PRO A 315 19.47 -13.53 8.76
N ALA A 316 20.33 -13.12 9.71
CA ALA A 316 19.93 -12.16 10.74
C ALA A 316 19.63 -10.76 10.18
N LEU A 317 20.01 -10.49 8.93
CA LEU A 317 19.73 -9.26 8.20
C LEU A 317 18.32 -9.20 7.61
N ILE A 318 17.63 -10.35 7.52
CA ILE A 318 16.34 -10.47 6.84
C ILE A 318 15.28 -9.51 7.41
N PRO A 319 15.13 -9.31 8.73
CA PRO A 319 14.17 -8.35 9.26
C PRO A 319 14.41 -6.91 8.75
N GLY A 320 15.67 -6.46 8.72
CA GLY A 320 16.04 -5.14 8.19
C GLY A 320 15.87 -5.02 6.68
N ALA A 321 16.21 -6.09 5.95
CA ALA A 321 15.97 -6.15 4.51
C ALA A 321 14.48 -6.08 4.16
N VAL A 322 13.60 -6.71 4.96
CA VAL A 322 12.13 -6.61 4.77
C VAL A 322 11.65 -5.17 4.92
N GLU A 323 12.08 -4.46 5.97
CA GLU A 323 11.70 -3.05 6.15
C GLU A 323 12.22 -2.17 5.00
N GLU A 324 13.46 -2.36 4.56
CA GLU A 324 14.00 -1.58 3.43
C GLU A 324 13.29 -1.92 2.11
N CYS A 325 12.94 -3.19 1.88
CA CYS A 325 12.13 -3.57 0.71
C CYS A 325 10.75 -2.91 0.75
N LEU A 326 10.11 -2.86 1.92
CA LEU A 326 8.82 -2.19 2.09
C LEU A 326 8.92 -0.68 1.90
N ARG A 327 10.02 -0.05 2.33
CA ARG A 327 10.30 1.37 2.07
C ARG A 327 10.50 1.63 0.58
N HIS A 328 11.49 0.97 -0.02
CA HIS A 328 11.97 1.22 -1.38
C HIS A 328 10.99 0.73 -2.46
N ASN A 329 10.34 -0.41 -2.25
CA ASN A 329 9.46 -1.00 -3.26
C ASN A 329 8.23 -1.68 -2.62
N GLY A 330 7.53 -0.97 -1.73
CA GLY A 330 6.34 -1.48 -1.05
C GLY A 330 5.17 -1.84 -1.98
N SER A 331 4.18 -2.55 -1.45
CA SER A 331 2.98 -2.97 -2.21
C SER A 331 1.91 -1.89 -2.35
N VAL A 332 2.07 -0.74 -1.67
CA VAL A 332 1.11 0.38 -1.69
C VAL A 332 1.78 1.62 -2.26
N ALA A 333 1.45 1.97 -3.51
CA ALA A 333 1.93 3.17 -4.18
C ALA A 333 1.34 4.45 -3.59
N ALA A 334 0.01 4.48 -3.39
CA ALA A 334 -0.70 5.61 -2.83
C ALA A 334 -1.99 5.19 -2.11
N TRP A 335 -2.44 6.05 -1.20
CA TRP A 335 -3.68 5.86 -0.45
C TRP A 335 -4.60 7.06 -0.53
N ARG A 336 -5.81 6.96 0.03
CA ARG A 336 -6.85 7.96 -0.18
C ARG A 336 -7.48 8.48 1.12
N ARG A 337 -7.80 9.76 1.11
CA ARG A 337 -8.51 10.47 2.18
C ARG A 337 -9.46 11.51 1.61
N LEU A 338 -10.52 11.81 2.35
CA LEU A 338 -11.48 12.87 2.06
C LEU A 338 -11.29 13.99 3.06
N ALA A 339 -11.10 15.23 2.59
CA ALA A 339 -11.11 16.40 3.46
C ALA A 339 -12.54 16.63 3.98
N THR A 340 -12.74 16.68 5.30
CA THR A 340 -14.07 16.87 5.92
C THR A 340 -14.40 18.34 6.18
N GLU A 341 -13.38 19.20 6.15
CA GLU A 341 -13.46 20.65 6.29
C GLU A 341 -12.42 21.32 5.37
N ASP A 342 -12.48 22.65 5.25
CA ASP A 342 -11.49 23.41 4.52
C ASP A 342 -10.13 23.35 5.24
N VAL A 343 -9.08 23.02 4.51
CA VAL A 343 -7.73 22.86 5.05
C VAL A 343 -6.67 23.47 4.13
N VAL A 344 -5.46 23.67 4.66
CA VAL A 344 -4.29 24.07 3.88
C VAL A 344 -3.24 22.97 3.96
N ILE A 345 -2.78 22.48 2.81
CA ILE A 345 -1.71 21.47 2.70
C ILE A 345 -0.63 22.03 1.77
N ASP A 346 0.60 22.13 2.24
CA ASP A 346 1.74 22.69 1.50
C ASP A 346 1.45 24.06 0.86
N GLY A 347 0.67 24.91 1.55
CA GLY A 347 0.24 26.22 1.06
C GLY A 347 -0.96 26.20 0.10
N GLN A 348 -1.48 25.03 -0.28
CA GLN A 348 -2.66 24.89 -1.13
C GLN A 348 -3.93 24.86 -0.29
N ALA A 349 -4.88 25.75 -0.59
CA ALA A 349 -6.22 25.73 -0.03
C ALA A 349 -7.03 24.58 -0.65
N ILE A 350 -7.52 23.66 0.18
CA ILE A 350 -8.28 22.47 -0.19
C ILE A 350 -9.63 22.55 0.50
N ALA A 351 -10.70 22.62 -0.31
CA ALA A 351 -12.06 22.72 0.19
C ALA A 351 -12.56 21.41 0.80
N ALA A 352 -13.50 21.51 1.73
CA ALA A 352 -14.26 20.37 2.25
C ALA A 352 -14.87 19.54 1.12
N GLY A 353 -14.86 18.21 1.27
CA GLY A 353 -15.29 17.26 0.24
C GLY A 353 -14.25 16.94 -0.82
N SER A 354 -13.08 17.60 -0.80
CA SER A 354 -11.99 17.29 -1.74
C SER A 354 -11.37 15.92 -1.46
N LYS A 355 -11.11 15.17 -2.53
CA LYS A 355 -10.45 13.87 -2.46
C LYS A 355 -8.93 14.04 -2.55
N LEU A 356 -8.20 13.31 -1.70
CA LEU A 356 -6.74 13.30 -1.63
C LEU A 356 -6.19 11.95 -2.06
N LEU A 357 -5.19 11.96 -2.93
CA LEU A 357 -4.31 10.84 -3.23
C LEU A 357 -2.97 11.10 -2.56
N ILE A 358 -2.70 10.42 -1.45
CA ILE A 358 -1.47 10.54 -0.68
C ILE A 358 -0.47 9.47 -1.16
N VAL A 359 0.59 9.89 -1.84
CA VAL A 359 1.50 8.96 -2.53
C VAL A 359 2.58 8.45 -1.58
N MET A 360 2.32 7.30 -0.98
CA MET A 360 3.19 6.67 0.02
C MET A 360 4.54 6.24 -0.56
N ALA A 361 4.57 5.71 -1.79
CA ALA A 361 5.83 5.34 -2.44
C ALA A 361 6.73 6.56 -2.68
N SER A 362 6.13 7.71 -3.01
CA SER A 362 6.82 9.00 -3.11
C SER A 362 7.33 9.45 -1.74
N ALA A 363 6.48 9.43 -0.70
CA ALA A 363 6.88 9.75 0.67
C ALA A 363 8.04 8.87 1.17
N ASN A 364 8.05 7.59 0.83
CA ASN A 364 9.15 6.68 1.18
C ASN A 364 10.47 7.00 0.45
N HIS A 365 10.45 7.87 -0.57
CA HIS A 365 11.62 8.39 -1.29
C HIS A 365 11.81 9.90 -1.12
N ASP A 366 11.27 10.47 -0.03
CA ASP A 366 11.48 11.87 0.30
C ASP A 366 12.86 12.06 0.96
N GLU A 367 13.72 12.83 0.29
CA GLU A 367 15.07 13.16 0.75
C GLU A 367 15.08 13.88 2.11
N ALA A 368 13.98 14.54 2.48
CA ALA A 368 13.86 15.20 3.78
C ALA A 368 13.70 14.21 4.95
N MET A 369 13.33 12.95 4.66
CA MET A 369 13.15 11.88 5.66
C MET A 369 14.22 10.79 5.55
N PHE A 370 14.56 10.40 4.32
CA PHE A 370 15.50 9.31 4.05
C PHE A 370 16.70 9.86 3.28
N ASN A 371 17.89 9.83 3.90
CA ASN A 371 19.12 10.20 3.21
C ASN A 371 19.42 9.21 2.07
N ASP A 372 19.78 9.74 0.90
CA ASP A 372 19.95 8.96 -0.35
C ASP A 372 18.80 7.96 -0.55
N PRO A 373 17.57 8.45 -0.78
CA PRO A 373 16.37 7.61 -0.71
C PRO A 373 16.31 6.53 -1.80
N ASP A 374 17.00 6.75 -2.92
CA ASP A 374 17.07 5.83 -4.05
C ASP A 374 18.05 4.67 -3.76
N LEU A 375 19.00 4.85 -2.84
CA LEU A 375 19.91 3.80 -2.39
C LEU A 375 19.12 2.72 -1.65
N PHE A 376 19.16 1.52 -2.21
CA PHE A 376 18.67 0.32 -1.56
C PHE A 376 19.68 -0.18 -0.52
N ASP A 377 19.37 0.04 0.75
CA ASP A 377 20.25 -0.23 1.88
C ASP A 377 19.55 -1.10 2.94
N ILE A 378 19.78 -2.42 2.87
CA ILE A 378 19.17 -3.41 3.78
C ILE A 378 19.58 -3.23 5.26
N ARG A 379 20.52 -2.32 5.55
CA ARG A 379 20.99 -1.98 6.89
C ARG A 379 20.62 -0.53 7.27
N ARG A 380 19.69 0.10 6.56
CA ARG A 380 19.19 1.44 6.89
C ARG A 380 18.50 1.42 8.25
N ASP A 381 18.95 2.30 9.14
CA ASP A 381 18.52 2.38 10.54
C ASP A 381 17.07 2.88 10.68
N ASN A 382 16.62 3.74 9.79
CA ASN A 382 15.27 4.31 9.78
C ASN A 382 14.31 3.66 8.77
N ALA A 383 14.65 2.50 8.19
CA ALA A 383 13.79 1.84 7.18
C ALA A 383 12.35 1.59 7.69
N GLY A 384 12.20 1.22 8.96
CA GLY A 384 10.90 0.97 9.60
C GLY A 384 9.98 2.21 9.74
N GLU A 385 10.47 3.41 9.43
CA GLU A 385 9.65 4.62 9.37
C GLU A 385 8.86 4.79 8.07
N HIS A 386 9.01 3.85 7.12
CA HIS A 386 8.24 3.83 5.88
C HIS A 386 6.73 3.90 6.13
N LEU A 387 6.00 4.48 5.18
CA LEU A 387 4.56 4.64 5.29
C LEU A 387 3.77 3.51 4.64
N THR A 388 4.38 2.45 4.11
CA THR A 388 3.72 1.33 3.40
C THR A 388 2.55 0.69 4.17
N PHE A 389 2.61 0.66 5.51
CA PHE A 389 1.51 0.18 6.37
C PHE A 389 0.55 1.29 6.85
N GLY A 390 0.65 2.49 6.28
CA GLY A 390 0.02 3.69 6.79
C GLY A 390 0.57 4.13 8.15
N TYR A 391 -0.08 5.14 8.72
CA TYR A 391 0.27 5.70 10.03
C TYR A 391 -0.99 6.11 10.80
N GLY A 392 -0.89 6.23 12.13
CA GLY A 392 -1.98 6.70 12.98
C GLY A 392 -3.11 5.68 13.19
N ALA A 393 -4.34 6.18 13.32
CA ALA A 393 -5.50 5.40 13.75
C ALA A 393 -5.74 4.15 12.89
N HIS A 394 -5.58 4.27 11.57
CA HIS A 394 -5.81 3.17 10.61
C HIS A 394 -4.53 2.45 10.20
N GLN A 395 -3.42 2.55 10.95
CA GLN A 395 -2.21 1.78 10.63
C GLN A 395 -2.55 0.29 10.50
N CYS A 396 -2.00 -0.38 9.50
CA CYS A 396 -2.32 -1.77 9.18
C CYS A 396 -2.24 -2.68 10.42
N MET A 397 -3.33 -3.39 10.71
CA MET A 397 -3.40 -4.36 11.83
C MET A 397 -2.56 -5.60 11.51
N GLY A 398 -2.64 -6.09 10.26
CA GLY A 398 -1.89 -7.24 9.76
C GLY A 398 -0.40 -6.99 9.49
N LYS A 399 0.15 -5.83 9.86
CA LYS A 399 1.55 -5.46 9.54
C LYS A 399 2.59 -6.43 10.10
N HIS A 400 2.29 -7.12 11.20
CA HIS A 400 3.19 -8.09 11.81
C HIS A 400 3.08 -9.46 11.13
N LEU A 401 1.89 -9.84 10.68
CA LEU A 401 1.67 -11.06 9.88
C LEU A 401 2.35 -10.94 8.52
N ALA A 402 2.19 -9.80 7.83
CA ALA A 402 2.88 -9.56 6.56
C ALA A 402 4.42 -9.62 6.70
N ARG A 403 4.97 -9.04 7.78
CA ARG A 403 6.41 -9.15 8.10
C ARG A 403 6.83 -10.60 8.34
N LEU A 404 6.03 -11.37 9.09
CA LEU A 404 6.28 -12.80 9.33
C LEU A 404 6.39 -13.54 8.00
N GLU A 405 5.38 -13.40 7.14
CA GLU A 405 5.34 -14.05 5.84
C GLU A 405 6.57 -13.70 5.00
N MET A 406 6.86 -12.39 4.82
CA MET A 406 8.01 -11.93 4.05
C MET A 406 9.34 -12.48 4.59
N GLN A 407 9.53 -12.51 5.91
CA GLN A 407 10.75 -13.07 6.51
C GLN A 407 10.87 -14.56 6.24
N VAL A 408 9.78 -15.32 6.37
CA VAL A 408 9.79 -16.77 6.09
C VAL A 408 10.07 -17.07 4.62
N PHE A 409 9.48 -16.31 3.69
CA PHE A 409 9.80 -16.42 2.26
C PHE A 409 11.29 -16.17 2.01
N LEU A 410 11.83 -15.05 2.50
CA LEU A 410 13.24 -14.70 2.29
C LEU A 410 14.17 -15.74 2.91
N GLN A 411 13.88 -16.23 4.12
CA GLN A 411 14.66 -17.31 4.75
C GLN A 411 14.69 -18.58 3.88
N ALA A 412 13.53 -19.00 3.36
CA ALA A 412 13.47 -20.20 2.52
C ALA A 412 14.27 -20.05 1.23
N PHE A 413 14.13 -18.92 0.53
CA PHE A 413 14.86 -18.68 -0.72
C PHE A 413 16.37 -18.51 -0.51
N THR A 414 16.80 -17.74 0.49
CA THR A 414 18.24 -17.49 0.73
C THR A 414 18.97 -18.75 1.16
N GLN A 415 18.32 -19.64 1.92
CA GLN A 415 18.93 -20.89 2.37
C GLN A 415 18.96 -21.98 1.30
N ARG A 416 17.87 -22.12 0.53
CA ARG A 416 17.69 -23.25 -0.40
C ARG A 416 18.05 -22.92 -1.84
N LEU A 417 18.00 -21.64 -2.22
CA LEU A 417 18.31 -21.14 -3.56
C LEU A 417 19.22 -19.89 -3.50
N PRO A 418 20.40 -19.93 -2.83
CA PRO A 418 21.29 -18.77 -2.74
C PRO A 418 21.81 -18.30 -4.11
N HIS A 419 21.81 -19.18 -5.12
CA HIS A 419 22.23 -18.92 -6.50
C HIS A 419 21.06 -18.57 -7.44
N LEU A 420 19.90 -18.20 -6.88
CA LEU A 420 18.74 -17.71 -7.64
C LEU A 420 19.07 -16.40 -8.36
N THR A 421 18.64 -16.27 -9.62
CA THR A 421 18.72 -15.01 -10.37
C THR A 421 17.42 -14.73 -11.11
N LEU A 422 17.17 -13.46 -11.46
CA LEU A 422 16.09 -13.10 -12.38
C LEU A 422 16.38 -13.65 -13.77
N THR A 423 15.35 -14.08 -14.49
CA THR A 423 15.44 -14.24 -15.93
C THR A 423 15.32 -12.87 -16.61
N GLU A 424 15.78 -12.76 -17.86
CA GLU A 424 15.40 -11.63 -18.70
C GLU A 424 13.88 -11.65 -18.92
N GLN A 425 13.21 -10.54 -18.57
CA GLN A 425 11.75 -10.41 -18.63
C GLN A 425 11.32 -8.94 -18.63
N ARG A 426 10.06 -8.70 -18.98
CA ARG A 426 9.39 -7.43 -18.76
C ARG A 426 8.47 -7.57 -17.56
N PHE A 427 8.47 -6.58 -16.68
CA PHE A 427 7.54 -6.54 -15.55
C PHE A 427 6.31 -5.72 -15.95
N SER A 428 5.17 -6.38 -16.01
CA SER A 428 3.86 -5.73 -16.14
C SER A 428 3.22 -5.56 -14.77
N TYR A 429 2.41 -4.52 -14.65
CA TYR A 429 1.73 -4.12 -13.43
C TYR A 429 0.29 -3.79 -13.77
N VAL A 430 -0.64 -4.26 -12.95
CA VAL A 430 -2.05 -3.95 -13.10
C VAL A 430 -2.27 -2.44 -12.90
N ALA A 431 -2.79 -1.75 -13.92
CA ALA A 431 -3.00 -0.31 -13.88
C ALA A 431 -4.05 0.10 -12.83
N ASN A 432 -3.60 0.72 -11.73
CA ASN A 432 -4.45 1.18 -10.63
C ASN A 432 -3.75 2.25 -9.77
N THR A 433 -4.48 2.97 -8.92
CA THR A 433 -3.89 4.08 -8.15
C THR A 433 -3.09 3.67 -6.91
N SER A 434 -3.30 2.46 -6.37
CA SER A 434 -2.97 2.17 -4.96
C SER A 434 -2.05 1.00 -4.73
N PHE A 435 -2.25 -0.14 -5.38
CA PHE A 435 -1.45 -1.34 -5.17
C PHE A 435 -0.46 -1.57 -6.30
N ARG A 436 0.67 -2.18 -5.98
CA ARG A 436 1.72 -2.44 -6.96
C ARG A 436 2.51 -3.69 -6.63
N GLY A 437 2.50 -4.65 -7.54
CA GLY A 437 3.41 -5.80 -7.60
C GLY A 437 3.43 -6.31 -9.04
N PRO A 438 4.54 -6.91 -9.50
CA PRO A 438 4.61 -7.44 -10.85
C PRO A 438 3.64 -8.61 -10.99
N GLU A 439 2.96 -8.73 -12.13
CA GLU A 439 2.03 -9.83 -12.41
C GLU A 439 2.76 -11.19 -12.45
N HIS A 440 4.02 -11.19 -12.88
CA HIS A 440 4.89 -12.36 -12.91
C HIS A 440 6.31 -12.00 -12.45
N LEU A 441 7.00 -12.95 -11.83
CA LEU A 441 8.39 -12.83 -11.40
C LEU A 441 9.16 -14.10 -11.75
N TRP A 442 9.64 -14.14 -12.99
CA TRP A 442 10.40 -15.27 -13.51
C TRP A 442 11.83 -15.29 -12.96
N VAL A 443 12.22 -16.42 -12.38
CA VAL A 443 13.56 -16.65 -11.82
C VAL A 443 14.13 -17.95 -12.34
N GLN A 444 15.46 -18.08 -12.30
CA GLN A 444 16.19 -19.26 -12.71
C GLN A 444 17.33 -19.58 -11.73
N TRP A 445 17.69 -20.86 -11.68
CA TRP A 445 18.81 -21.39 -10.90
C TRP A 445 19.28 -22.71 -11.51
N ASP A 446 20.41 -23.23 -11.03
CA ASP A 446 20.89 -24.57 -11.40
C ASP A 446 20.44 -25.57 -10.32
N PRO A 447 19.50 -26.49 -10.61
CA PRO A 447 19.03 -27.47 -9.63
C PRO A 447 20.13 -28.35 -9.05
N ALA A 448 21.21 -28.60 -9.81
CA ALA A 448 22.33 -29.43 -9.35
C ALA A 448 23.13 -28.76 -8.22
N ARG A 449 23.06 -27.43 -8.13
CA ARG A 449 23.77 -26.61 -7.13
C ARG A 449 22.94 -26.31 -5.88
N ASN A 450 21.72 -26.83 -5.78
CA ASN A 450 20.86 -26.61 -4.62
C ASN A 450 21.55 -27.14 -3.34
N PRO A 451 21.82 -26.28 -2.33
CA PRO A 451 22.53 -26.69 -1.12
C PRO A 451 21.87 -27.86 -0.37
N GLU A 452 20.55 -27.98 -0.48
CA GLU A 452 19.79 -29.05 0.18
C GLU A 452 20.12 -30.46 -0.34
N ARG A 453 20.68 -30.59 -1.54
CA ARG A 453 21.10 -31.88 -2.08
C ARG A 453 22.26 -32.47 -1.27
N SER A 454 23.17 -31.60 -0.82
CA SER A 454 24.29 -31.97 0.06
C SER A 454 23.96 -31.83 1.55
N ASN A 455 22.97 -31.00 1.90
CA ASN A 455 22.56 -30.76 3.28
C ASN A 455 21.02 -30.74 3.42
N PRO A 456 20.36 -31.91 3.53
CA PRO A 456 18.90 -31.98 3.66
C PRO A 456 18.33 -31.29 4.90
N GLN A 457 19.15 -31.03 5.93
CA GLN A 457 18.73 -30.35 7.16
C GLN A 457 18.31 -28.89 6.92
N LEU A 458 18.73 -28.29 5.80
CA LEU A 458 18.28 -26.95 5.38
C LEU A 458 16.76 -26.87 5.16
N ARG A 459 16.06 -28.00 5.02
CA ARG A 459 14.59 -28.03 4.96
C ARG A 459 13.91 -27.73 6.30
N GLN A 460 14.63 -27.87 7.40
CA GLN A 460 14.13 -27.69 8.77
C GLN A 460 14.80 -26.51 9.48
N ALA A 461 15.86 -25.95 8.90
CA ALA A 461 16.57 -24.80 9.46
C ALA A 461 15.77 -23.51 9.23
N GLY A 462 15.60 -22.70 10.27
CA GLY A 462 14.94 -21.40 10.19
C GLY A 462 15.26 -20.58 11.42
N GLN A 463 15.63 -19.32 11.25
CA GLN A 463 15.76 -18.42 12.40
C GLN A 463 14.36 -17.98 12.85
N PRO A 464 14.10 -17.87 14.17
CA PRO A 464 12.84 -17.34 14.67
C PRO A 464 12.49 -16.00 14.02
N VAL A 465 11.22 -15.80 13.67
CA VAL A 465 10.76 -14.55 13.04
C VAL A 465 10.80 -13.41 14.06
N GLN A 466 11.22 -12.21 13.61
CA GLN A 466 11.14 -10.99 14.40
C GLN A 466 9.89 -10.19 14.00
N LEU A 467 8.84 -10.25 14.81
CA LEU A 467 7.54 -9.66 14.47
C LEU A 467 7.48 -8.15 14.67
N ALA A 468 8.11 -7.62 15.71
CA ALA A 468 8.23 -6.17 15.91
C ALA A 468 9.39 -5.62 15.08
N PRO A 469 9.25 -4.44 14.43
CA PRO A 469 10.42 -3.73 13.93
C PRO A 469 11.34 -3.47 15.13
N PRO A 470 12.61 -3.88 15.11
CA PRO A 470 13.47 -3.71 16.26
C PRO A 470 13.59 -2.21 16.57
N ALA A 471 13.53 -1.86 17.86
CA ALA A 471 13.46 -0.47 18.34
C ALA A 471 14.58 0.43 17.79
N THR A 472 15.66 -0.19 17.34
CA THR A 472 16.65 0.33 16.39
C THR A 472 17.37 -0.88 15.80
N LEU A 473 17.15 -1.20 14.53
CA LEU A 473 18.07 -2.05 13.77
C LEU A 473 19.33 -1.22 13.49
N VAL A 474 20.14 -0.92 14.50
CA VAL A 474 21.55 -0.60 14.22
C VAL A 474 22.18 -1.92 13.84
N VAL A 475 21.95 -2.34 12.59
CA VAL A 475 22.64 -3.49 12.03
C VAL A 475 24.05 -3.02 11.73
N PRO A 476 25.07 -3.49 12.46
CA PRO A 476 26.43 -3.02 12.23
C PRO A 476 26.81 -3.29 10.78
N ARG A 477 27.39 -2.28 10.14
CA ARG A 477 27.93 -2.41 8.78
C ARG A 477 29.41 -2.76 8.91
N PRO A 478 29.85 -3.95 8.49
CA PRO A 478 31.27 -4.26 8.51
C PRO A 478 31.99 -3.34 7.53
N LEU A 479 32.83 -2.45 8.05
CA LEU A 479 33.64 -1.52 7.26
C LEU A 479 35.10 -1.97 7.29
N VAL A 480 35.80 -1.75 6.17
CA VAL A 480 37.24 -1.97 6.07
C VAL A 480 37.92 -0.61 6.10
N VAL A 481 38.76 -0.37 7.11
CA VAL A 481 39.62 0.82 7.18
C VAL A 481 40.63 0.75 6.03
N ARG A 482 40.47 1.63 5.03
CA ARG A 482 41.33 1.65 3.84
C ARG A 482 42.64 2.39 4.07
N GLN A 483 42.60 3.42 4.92
CA GLN A 483 43.76 4.24 5.24
C GLN A 483 43.72 4.63 6.71
N ARG A 484 44.88 4.62 7.37
CA ARG A 484 45.03 5.12 8.73
C ARG A 484 46.12 6.17 8.74
N ARG A 485 45.81 7.39 9.18
CA ARG A 485 46.77 8.49 9.26
C ARG A 485 46.82 9.04 10.68
N GLN A 486 48.00 9.00 11.30
CA GLN A 486 48.25 9.66 12.59
C GLN A 486 48.33 11.18 12.36
N LEU A 487 47.47 11.97 13.01
CA LEU A 487 47.47 13.44 12.92
C LEU A 487 48.21 14.09 14.09
N SER A 488 48.11 13.50 15.28
CA SER A 488 48.83 13.86 16.50
C SER A 488 48.97 12.60 17.38
N PRO A 489 49.69 12.60 18.52
CA PRO A 489 49.85 11.39 19.35
C PRO A 489 48.52 10.69 19.71
N ASP A 490 47.46 11.46 19.97
CA ASP A 490 46.16 10.94 20.42
C ASP A 490 45.06 11.01 19.34
N VAL A 491 45.39 11.42 18.10
CA VAL A 491 44.40 11.58 17.02
C VAL A 491 44.79 10.79 15.78
N VAL A 492 43.88 9.91 15.35
CA VAL A 492 43.98 9.11 14.14
C VAL A 492 42.79 9.44 13.23
N ALA A 493 43.08 9.70 11.96
CA ALA A 493 42.08 9.68 10.89
C ALA A 493 42.03 8.27 10.28
N LEU A 494 40.81 7.73 10.15
CA LEU A 494 40.50 6.40 9.60
C LEU A 494 39.74 6.51 8.28
#